data_AF-A0A8J3XV38-F1
#
_entry.id   AF-A0A8J3XV38-F1
#
_cell.length_a   1.000
_cell.length_b   1.000
_cell.length_c   1.000
_cell.angle_alpha   90.00
_cell.angle_beta   90.00
_cell.angle_gamma   90.00
#
_symmetry.space_group_name_H-M   'P 1'
#
loop_
_entity.id
_entity.type
_entity.pdbx_description
1 polymer ?
#
loop_
_entity_poly.entity_id
_entity_poly.type
_entity_poly.pdbx_seq_one_letter_code
_entity_poly.pdbx_strand_id
1 'polypeptide(L)'
;MVPHQTEQHRPEKGEAQDVTDRPPVPQAVLSPLTSSAIFLVVTVDPGGEPVVRELLADVAGLVRSVGFRIPSGALTCVTGIGSAVWDRLFAGPRPAELHPFREVTGARHTAVATPGDLLFHIRAGQMDLCFELASQIMERLRGAVTVCEEVQGFKYFDERDLLGFVDGTENPEGVDAYAAVSVGADDPDQDPDFTGGSYVIVQKYLHDLAAWNALPVEAQERVIGRTKLSDIELPDDVKPSDSHVALTTITDPDGTERQIVRDNMPFGAPGRGEFGTYFIGYSSTPAVTELMLERMFVGDPPGNHDRILDFSTAVTGGLFFAPSADFLDDPPPPPGPRREAARVTDEPPAETTHASDGSLAIGDLKNLKRSTPR
;
A
#
# COMPACT_ATOMS: atom_id res chain seq x y z
N MET A 1 33.44 51.90 -53.27
CA MET A 1 32.75 50.61 -53.07
C MET A 1 32.83 50.29 -51.60
N VAL A 2 31.72 50.44 -50.88
CA VAL A 2 31.56 50.09 -49.47
C VAL A 2 30.71 48.81 -49.45
N PRO A 3 31.14 47.69 -48.86
CA PRO A 3 30.27 46.54 -48.71
C PRO A 3 29.47 46.63 -47.41
N HIS A 4 28.20 46.26 -47.55
CA HIS A 4 27.18 46.13 -46.51
C HIS A 4 27.63 45.27 -45.31
N GLN A 5 27.38 45.76 -44.10
CA GLN A 5 27.25 44.90 -42.93
C GLN A 5 25.86 44.26 -42.94
N THR A 6 25.82 42.94 -42.87
CA THR A 6 24.60 42.15 -42.62
C THR A 6 24.54 41.86 -41.12
N GLU A 7 23.50 42.37 -40.45
CA GLU A 7 23.23 42.09 -39.04
C GLU A 7 23.01 40.59 -38.82
N GLN A 8 23.77 40.01 -37.90
CA GLN A 8 23.56 38.64 -37.42
C GLN A 8 22.42 38.65 -36.39
N HIS A 9 21.35 37.93 -36.71
CA HIS A 9 20.26 37.60 -35.79
C HIS A 9 20.81 36.84 -34.59
N ARG A 10 20.62 37.39 -33.39
CA ARG A 10 20.88 36.74 -32.12
C ARG A 10 19.78 35.68 -31.90
N PRO A 11 20.10 34.41 -31.58
CA PRO A 11 19.05 33.45 -31.26
C PRO A 11 18.36 33.89 -29.97
N GLU A 12 17.04 33.96 -30.01
CA GLU A 12 16.19 34.17 -28.85
C GLU A 12 16.45 33.05 -27.84
N LYS A 13 16.52 33.44 -26.56
CA LYS A 13 16.58 32.49 -25.44
C LYS A 13 15.33 31.62 -25.55
N GLY A 14 15.52 30.32 -25.74
CA GLY A 14 14.44 29.34 -25.63
C GLY A 14 13.71 29.55 -24.30
N GLU A 15 12.40 29.65 -24.40
CA GLU A 15 11.48 29.61 -23.28
C GLU A 15 11.82 28.38 -22.44
N ALA A 16 12.02 28.58 -21.14
CA ALA A 16 12.09 27.48 -20.20
C ALA A 16 10.75 26.77 -20.27
N GLN A 17 10.74 25.54 -20.79
CA GLN A 17 9.59 24.66 -20.66
C GLN A 17 9.25 24.55 -19.17
N ASP A 18 7.99 24.83 -18.86
CA ASP A 18 7.44 24.71 -17.52
C ASP A 18 7.69 23.27 -17.03
N VAL A 19 8.27 23.13 -15.84
CA VAL A 19 8.63 21.82 -15.26
C VAL A 19 7.36 21.01 -14.92
N THR A 20 6.18 21.60 -15.08
CA THR A 20 4.86 21.04 -14.76
C THR A 20 4.28 20.11 -15.84
N ASP A 21 4.93 19.92 -17.00
CA ASP A 21 4.36 19.16 -18.13
C ASP A 21 4.97 17.74 -18.29
N ARG A 22 5.79 17.29 -17.34
CA ARG A 22 6.33 15.93 -17.34
C ARG A 22 5.40 14.99 -16.56
N PRO A 23 5.06 13.81 -17.10
CA PRO A 23 4.28 12.82 -16.35
C PRO A 23 5.03 12.43 -15.07
N PRO A 24 4.30 12.22 -13.95
CA PRO A 24 4.91 11.86 -12.68
C PRO A 24 5.73 10.58 -12.83
N VAL A 25 6.90 10.53 -12.19
CA VAL A 25 7.79 9.39 -12.25
C VAL A 25 7.30 8.35 -11.22
N PRO A 26 6.85 7.16 -11.64
CA PRO A 26 6.46 6.12 -10.70
C PRO A 26 7.67 5.63 -9.91
N GLN A 27 7.42 5.11 -8.70
CA GLN A 27 8.41 4.29 -8.02
C GLN A 27 8.73 3.03 -8.84
N ALA A 28 9.77 2.29 -8.46
CA ALA A 28 10.29 1.15 -9.22
C ALA A 28 9.39 -0.11 -9.16
N VAL A 29 8.06 0.03 -9.13
CA VAL A 29 7.07 -1.06 -8.96
C VAL A 29 7.19 -2.14 -10.04
N LEU A 30 7.44 -1.74 -11.30
CA LEU A 30 7.63 -2.63 -12.45
C LEU A 30 9.06 -3.15 -12.62
N SER A 31 9.91 -3.05 -11.60
CA SER A 31 11.25 -3.65 -11.69
C SER A 31 11.12 -5.17 -11.81
N PRO A 32 11.97 -5.83 -12.62
CA PRO A 32 11.96 -7.28 -12.73
C PRO A 32 12.21 -7.96 -11.38
N LEU A 33 11.75 -9.22 -11.27
CA LEU A 33 12.05 -10.09 -10.12
C LEU A 33 13.57 -10.13 -9.87
N THR A 34 13.93 -10.13 -8.59
CA THR A 34 15.32 -10.18 -8.15
C THR A 34 15.58 -11.41 -7.30
N SER A 35 16.85 -11.74 -7.07
CA SER A 35 17.19 -12.95 -6.30
C SER A 35 16.92 -12.82 -4.80
N SER A 36 16.80 -11.58 -4.29
CA SER A 36 16.72 -11.27 -2.86
C SER A 36 15.77 -10.11 -2.61
N ALA A 37 14.95 -10.21 -1.57
CA ALA A 37 14.09 -9.12 -1.14
C ALA A 37 14.04 -9.01 0.39
N ILE A 38 13.79 -7.82 0.90
CA ILE A 38 13.36 -7.59 2.29
C ILE A 38 12.03 -6.85 2.24
N PHE A 39 11.03 -7.41 2.92
CA PHE A 39 9.76 -6.76 3.22
C PHE A 39 9.81 -6.30 4.66
N LEU A 40 9.69 -5.00 4.88
CA LEU A 40 9.70 -4.39 6.20
C LEU A 40 8.42 -3.60 6.39
N VAL A 41 7.61 -4.00 7.37
CA VAL A 41 6.38 -3.30 7.75
C VAL A 41 6.55 -2.74 9.16
N VAL A 42 6.27 -1.46 9.32
CA VAL A 42 6.37 -0.77 10.62
C VAL A 42 5.14 0.08 10.90
N THR A 43 4.82 0.29 12.18
CA THR A 43 3.88 1.33 12.64
C THR A 43 4.63 2.54 13.15
N VAL A 44 4.11 3.75 12.93
CA VAL A 44 4.71 5.00 13.39
C VAL A 44 4.23 5.31 14.81
N ASP A 45 5.16 5.36 15.75
CA ASP A 45 4.88 5.67 17.14
C ASP A 45 4.45 7.16 17.27
N PRO A 46 3.63 7.52 18.27
CA PRO A 46 3.23 8.91 18.47
C PRO A 46 4.44 9.85 18.63
N GLY A 47 4.52 10.89 17.79
CA GLY A 47 5.65 11.82 17.76
C GLY A 47 6.78 11.40 16.82
N GLY A 48 6.70 10.20 16.23
CA GLY A 48 7.64 9.72 15.21
C GLY A 48 7.42 10.30 13.80
N GLU A 49 6.30 11.00 13.58
CA GLU A 49 5.92 11.55 12.27
C GLU A 49 6.99 12.46 11.65
N PRO A 50 7.66 13.38 12.38
CA PRO A 50 8.72 14.22 11.79
C PRO A 50 9.90 13.39 11.27
N VAL A 51 10.32 12.36 12.03
CA VAL A 51 11.44 11.47 11.66
C VAL A 51 11.08 10.64 10.42
N VAL A 52 9.85 10.12 10.38
CA VAL A 52 9.35 9.38 9.22
C VAL A 52 9.31 10.27 7.98
N ARG A 53 8.78 11.49 8.09
CA ARG A 53 8.72 12.43 6.97
C ARG A 53 10.12 12.77 6.42
N GLU A 54 11.09 12.98 7.31
CA GLU A 54 12.49 13.21 6.91
C GLU A 54 13.07 11.99 6.19
N LEU A 55 12.82 10.77 6.68
CA LEU A 55 13.26 9.57 5.99
C LEU A 55 12.64 9.45 4.59
N LEU A 56 11.32 9.66 4.45
CA LEU A 56 10.61 9.47 3.18
C LEU A 56 11.25 10.28 2.04
N ALA A 57 11.60 11.53 2.31
CA ALA A 57 12.32 12.42 1.37
C ALA A 57 13.75 11.95 1.05
N ASP A 58 14.35 11.13 1.91
CA ASP A 58 15.72 10.67 1.77
C ASP A 58 15.85 9.24 1.22
N VAL A 59 14.76 8.48 1.07
CA VAL A 59 14.80 7.07 0.62
C VAL A 59 15.51 6.94 -0.73
N ALA A 60 15.19 7.80 -1.70
CA ALA A 60 15.85 7.78 -3.01
C ALA A 60 17.36 8.05 -2.90
N GLY A 61 17.77 8.91 -1.96
CA GLY A 61 19.16 9.15 -1.62
C GLY A 61 19.86 7.91 -1.07
N LEU A 62 19.21 7.21 -0.12
CA LEU A 62 19.73 5.97 0.48
C LEU A 62 19.89 4.86 -0.56
N VAL A 63 18.88 4.66 -1.42
CA VAL A 63 18.93 3.67 -2.52
C VAL A 63 20.11 3.97 -3.43
N ARG A 64 20.32 5.23 -3.83
CA ARG A 64 21.49 5.62 -4.64
C ARG A 64 22.81 5.36 -3.91
N SER A 65 22.92 5.75 -2.65
CA SER A 65 24.17 5.59 -1.87
C SER A 65 24.56 4.13 -1.69
N VAL A 66 23.60 3.25 -1.38
CA VAL A 66 23.86 1.82 -1.22
C VAL A 66 24.04 1.14 -2.58
N GLY A 67 23.12 1.34 -3.51
CA GLY A 67 23.08 0.68 -4.81
C GLY A 67 24.24 1.07 -5.74
N PHE A 68 24.73 2.32 -5.68
CA PHE A 68 25.85 2.77 -6.51
C PHE A 68 27.17 2.02 -6.20
N ARG A 69 27.28 1.42 -5.01
CA ARG A 69 28.44 0.58 -4.64
C ARG A 69 28.50 -0.71 -5.46
N ILE A 70 27.35 -1.23 -5.89
CA ILE A 70 27.22 -2.46 -6.69
C ILE A 70 26.09 -2.28 -7.73
N PRO A 71 26.34 -1.57 -8.86
CA PRO A 71 25.29 -1.26 -9.84
C PRO A 71 24.60 -2.49 -10.43
N SER A 72 25.33 -3.59 -10.62
CA SER A 72 24.77 -4.87 -11.10
C SER A 72 23.80 -5.52 -10.12
N GLY A 73 23.77 -5.08 -8.86
CA GLY A 73 22.84 -5.55 -7.85
C GLY A 73 21.43 -4.97 -8.02
N ALA A 74 21.23 -3.96 -8.88
CA ALA A 74 19.92 -3.42 -9.23
C ALA A 74 19.02 -3.13 -8.01
N LEU A 75 19.61 -2.54 -6.95
CA LEU A 75 18.89 -2.24 -5.70
C LEU A 75 17.72 -1.28 -5.96
N THR A 76 16.54 -1.67 -5.53
CA THR A 76 15.34 -0.83 -5.53
C THR A 76 14.66 -0.87 -4.16
N CYS A 77 13.90 0.18 -3.86
CA CYS A 77 13.01 0.22 -2.71
C CYS A 77 11.71 0.90 -3.13
N VAL A 78 10.60 0.18 -3.00
CA VAL A 78 9.26 0.78 -3.10
C VAL A 78 8.76 1.04 -1.68
N THR A 79 8.37 2.27 -1.41
CA THR A 79 7.82 2.69 -0.13
C THR A 79 6.30 2.84 -0.25
N GLY A 80 5.56 2.05 0.52
CA GLY A 80 4.12 2.14 0.68
C GLY A 80 3.73 2.83 1.98
N ILE A 81 2.65 3.61 1.95
CA ILE A 81 2.13 4.37 3.09
C ILE A 81 0.69 3.93 3.37
N GLY A 82 0.44 3.49 4.59
CA GLY A 82 -0.85 2.96 5.04
C GLY A 82 -1.88 4.05 5.30
N SER A 83 -3.16 3.71 5.16
CA SER A 83 -4.25 4.66 5.35
C SER A 83 -4.29 5.31 6.74
N ALA A 84 -3.84 4.61 7.78
CA ALA A 84 -3.93 5.09 9.16
C ALA A 84 -2.90 6.20 9.47
N VAL A 85 -1.77 6.19 8.75
CA VAL A 85 -0.69 7.16 8.94
C VAL A 85 -0.75 8.31 7.94
N TRP A 86 -1.45 8.15 6.81
CA TRP A 86 -1.52 9.16 5.74
C TRP A 86 -1.82 10.57 6.26
N ASP A 87 -2.94 10.71 6.98
CA ASP A 87 -3.42 12.00 7.50
C ASP A 87 -2.61 12.51 8.71
N ARG A 88 -1.72 11.67 9.27
CA ARG A 88 -0.74 12.07 10.29
C ARG A 88 0.53 12.61 9.64
N LEU A 89 0.87 12.09 8.47
CA LEU A 89 2.05 12.51 7.72
C LEU A 89 1.75 13.74 6.89
N PHE A 90 0.69 13.79 6.08
CA PHE A 90 0.52 14.80 5.05
C PHE A 90 -0.72 15.68 5.25
N ALA A 91 -0.60 16.95 4.90
CA ALA A 91 -1.75 17.81 4.60
C ALA A 91 -2.21 17.58 3.15
N GLY A 92 -3.46 17.91 2.86
CA GLY A 92 -4.03 17.79 1.52
C GLY A 92 -4.88 16.54 1.35
N PRO A 93 -5.15 16.13 0.09
CA PRO A 93 -5.97 14.95 -0.19
C PRO A 93 -5.22 13.64 0.11
N ARG A 94 -5.96 12.54 -0.01
CA ARG A 94 -5.47 11.16 0.04
C ARG A 94 -5.84 10.46 -1.25
N PRO A 95 -5.12 9.38 -1.64
CA PRO A 95 -5.52 8.56 -2.78
C PRO A 95 -6.96 8.09 -2.60
N ALA A 96 -7.74 8.17 -3.66
CA ALA A 96 -9.21 8.07 -3.59
C ALA A 96 -9.70 6.75 -2.98
N GLU A 97 -9.01 5.65 -3.27
CA GLU A 97 -9.37 4.30 -2.83
C GLU A 97 -8.48 3.78 -1.68
N LEU A 98 -7.60 4.61 -1.13
CA LEU A 98 -6.79 4.19 0.02
C LEU A 98 -7.75 3.92 1.19
N HIS A 99 -7.62 2.79 1.88
CA HIS A 99 -8.28 2.49 3.16
C HIS A 99 -7.48 1.41 3.91
N PRO A 100 -7.70 1.20 5.22
CA PRO A 100 -7.10 0.06 5.91
C PRO A 100 -7.51 -1.25 5.24
N PHE A 101 -6.60 -2.23 5.18
CA PHE A 101 -6.92 -3.56 4.67
C PHE A 101 -8.16 -4.12 5.38
N ARG A 102 -9.09 -4.67 4.60
CA ARG A 102 -10.36 -5.21 5.09
C ARG A 102 -10.21 -6.71 5.25
N GLU A 103 -10.51 -7.20 6.44
CA GLU A 103 -10.53 -8.63 6.69
C GLU A 103 -11.57 -9.32 5.80
N VAL A 104 -11.17 -10.40 5.13
CA VAL A 104 -12.07 -11.24 4.32
C VAL A 104 -12.26 -12.55 5.06
N THR A 105 -13.47 -12.77 5.60
CA THR A 105 -13.80 -14.00 6.33
C THR A 105 -14.64 -14.92 5.45
N GLY A 106 -14.03 -16.02 5.03
CA GLY A 106 -14.69 -17.13 4.36
C GLY A 106 -15.31 -18.13 5.33
N ALA A 107 -15.88 -19.20 4.77
CA ALA A 107 -16.45 -20.28 5.58
C ALA A 107 -15.40 -21.08 6.37
N ARG A 108 -14.15 -21.13 5.88
CA ARG A 108 -13.05 -21.91 6.46
C ARG A 108 -11.79 -21.10 6.75
N HIS A 109 -11.49 -20.13 5.90
CA HIS A 109 -10.23 -19.38 5.90
C HIS A 109 -10.51 -17.89 6.06
N THR A 110 -9.57 -17.16 6.67
CA THR A 110 -9.68 -15.71 6.89
C THR A 110 -8.41 -15.02 6.38
N ALA A 111 -8.59 -13.99 5.55
CA ALA A 111 -7.54 -13.03 5.23
C ALA A 111 -7.52 -11.97 6.34
N VAL A 112 -6.65 -12.13 7.33
CA VAL A 112 -6.59 -11.26 8.50
C VAL A 112 -6.09 -9.85 8.17
N ALA A 113 -6.57 -8.85 8.90
CA ALA A 113 -6.02 -7.49 8.85
C ALA A 113 -5.03 -7.27 10.00
N THR A 114 -3.81 -6.81 9.70
CA THR A 114 -2.75 -6.58 10.70
C THR A 114 -2.22 -5.14 10.65
N PRO A 115 -1.62 -4.64 11.75
CA PRO A 115 -1.05 -3.29 11.76
C PRO A 115 0.06 -3.09 10.71
N GLY A 116 0.11 -1.89 10.13
CA GLY A 116 1.16 -1.48 9.21
C GLY A 116 0.92 -0.05 8.73
N ASP A 117 1.86 0.86 9.02
CA ASP A 117 1.80 2.26 8.59
C ASP A 117 2.73 2.53 7.42
N LEU A 118 3.89 1.88 7.38
CA LEU A 118 4.85 1.98 6.27
C LEU A 118 5.25 0.57 5.83
N LEU A 119 5.36 0.39 4.52
CA LEU A 119 5.95 -0.77 3.86
C LEU A 119 7.23 -0.31 3.15
N PHE A 120 8.33 -1.02 3.36
CA PHE A 120 9.51 -0.95 2.50
C PHE A 120 9.68 -2.28 1.80
N HIS A 121 9.46 -2.29 0.49
CA HIS A 121 9.74 -3.43 -0.37
C HIS A 121 11.11 -3.22 -1.04
N ILE A 122 12.13 -3.83 -0.45
CA ILE A 122 13.53 -3.68 -0.86
C ILE A 122 13.92 -4.89 -1.69
N ARG A 123 14.44 -4.69 -2.90
CA ARG A 123 14.82 -5.76 -3.83
C ARG A 123 16.21 -5.54 -4.39
N ALA A 124 16.97 -6.62 -4.54
CA ALA A 124 18.27 -6.58 -5.20
C ALA A 124 18.70 -7.98 -5.68
N GLY A 125 19.65 -8.01 -6.60
CA GLY A 125 20.33 -9.23 -7.02
C GLY A 125 21.20 -9.87 -5.94
N GLN A 126 21.37 -9.24 -4.77
CA GLN A 126 22.16 -9.73 -3.64
C GLN A 126 21.55 -9.26 -2.31
N MET A 127 21.45 -10.17 -1.33
CA MET A 127 20.81 -9.89 -0.03
C MET A 127 21.56 -8.86 0.83
N ASP A 128 22.88 -8.74 0.67
CA ASP A 128 23.68 -7.76 1.42
C ASP A 128 23.27 -6.31 1.10
N LEU A 129 22.92 -6.00 -0.16
CA LEU A 129 22.38 -4.71 -0.55
C LEU A 129 21.02 -4.43 0.10
N CYS A 130 20.13 -5.43 0.11
CA CYS A 130 18.83 -5.30 0.78
C CYS A 130 19.01 -5.05 2.28
N PHE A 131 19.88 -5.85 2.92
CA PHE A 131 20.17 -5.77 4.34
C PHE A 131 20.81 -4.44 4.72
N GLU A 132 21.77 -3.94 3.95
CA GLU A 132 22.40 -2.64 4.17
C GLU A 132 21.35 -1.51 4.08
N LEU A 133 20.50 -1.50 3.05
CA LEU A 133 19.47 -0.48 2.93
C LEU A 133 18.46 -0.54 4.08
N ALA A 134 17.98 -1.74 4.43
CA ALA A 134 17.09 -1.93 5.58
C ALA A 134 17.73 -1.44 6.89
N SER A 135 19.03 -1.69 7.08
CA SER A 135 19.80 -1.22 8.24
C SER A 135 19.87 0.31 8.30
N GLN A 136 20.14 0.98 7.17
CA GLN A 136 20.17 2.45 7.10
C GLN A 136 18.79 3.08 7.35
N ILE A 137 17.72 2.45 6.84
CA ILE A 137 16.34 2.86 7.11
C ILE A 137 16.04 2.74 8.61
N MET A 138 16.32 1.58 9.21
CA MET A 138 16.01 1.33 10.63
C MET A 138 16.86 2.14 11.60
N GLU A 139 18.10 2.49 11.24
CA GLU A 139 18.91 3.43 12.03
C GLU A 139 18.24 4.79 12.12
N ARG A 140 17.72 5.32 11.00
CA ARG A 140 17.03 6.61 10.95
C ARG A 140 15.67 6.58 11.67
N LEU A 141 14.96 5.45 11.60
CA LEU A 141 13.66 5.28 12.27
C LEU A 141 13.76 4.89 13.75
N ARG A 142 14.97 4.73 14.29
CA ARG A 142 15.17 4.26 15.67
C ARG A 142 14.41 5.14 16.67
N GLY A 143 13.50 4.50 17.42
CA GLY A 143 12.71 5.16 18.46
C GLY A 143 11.52 5.97 17.93
N ALA A 144 11.26 5.96 16.62
CA ALA A 144 10.10 6.60 16.00
C ALA A 144 9.06 5.59 15.47
N VAL A 145 9.43 4.31 15.37
CA VAL A 145 8.58 3.26 14.80
C VAL A 145 8.69 1.95 15.58
N THR A 146 7.65 1.14 15.47
CA THR A 146 7.60 -0.25 15.92
C THR A 146 7.58 -1.20 14.71
N VAL A 147 8.50 -2.16 14.66
CA VAL A 147 8.54 -3.18 13.60
C VAL A 147 7.40 -4.17 13.79
N CYS A 148 6.55 -4.31 12.78
CA CYS A 148 5.46 -5.29 12.74
C CYS A 148 5.91 -6.56 12.01
N GLU A 149 6.61 -6.40 10.89
CA GLU A 149 7.09 -7.51 10.08
C GLU A 149 8.47 -7.19 9.49
N GLU A 150 9.34 -8.19 9.47
CA GLU A 150 10.56 -8.20 8.67
C GLU A 150 10.68 -9.60 8.05
N VAL A 151 10.67 -9.68 6.72
CA VAL A 151 10.76 -10.94 5.97
C VAL A 151 11.85 -10.82 4.92
N GLN A 152 12.81 -11.74 4.97
CA GLN A 152 13.87 -11.86 3.97
C GLN A 152 13.47 -12.93 2.97
N GLY A 153 13.11 -12.49 1.76
CA GLY A 153 12.72 -13.34 0.65
C GLY A 153 13.90 -13.75 -0.21
N PHE A 154 13.80 -14.91 -0.86
CA PHE A 154 14.79 -15.42 -1.80
C PHE A 154 14.13 -16.00 -3.04
N LYS A 155 14.76 -15.84 -4.20
CA LYS A 155 14.41 -16.58 -5.40
C LYS A 155 14.67 -18.07 -5.19
N TYR A 156 13.71 -18.92 -5.55
CA TYR A 156 13.83 -20.36 -5.44
C TYR A 156 13.82 -21.01 -6.83
N PHE A 157 14.93 -21.66 -7.19
CA PHE A 157 15.15 -22.27 -8.50
C PHE A 157 14.81 -21.33 -9.68
N ASP A 158 14.00 -21.81 -10.62
CA ASP A 158 13.52 -21.17 -11.85
C ASP A 158 12.22 -20.37 -11.60
N GLU A 159 12.27 -19.43 -10.65
CA GLU A 159 11.13 -18.57 -10.23
C GLU A 159 9.98 -19.35 -9.59
N ARG A 160 10.30 -20.33 -8.74
CA ARG A 160 9.30 -21.15 -8.06
C ARG A 160 8.93 -20.61 -6.69
N ASP A 161 7.70 -20.88 -6.28
CA ASP A 161 7.31 -20.84 -4.87
C ASP A 161 7.79 -22.10 -4.12
N LEU A 162 7.55 -22.15 -2.80
CA LEU A 162 7.90 -23.32 -1.98
C LEU A 162 6.91 -24.50 -2.14
N LEU A 163 5.78 -24.30 -2.81
CA LEU A 163 4.89 -25.38 -3.24
C LEU A 163 5.44 -26.10 -4.49
N GLY A 164 6.40 -25.48 -5.17
CA GLY A 164 7.16 -26.00 -6.29
C GLY A 164 6.57 -25.65 -7.65
N PHE A 165 5.69 -24.66 -7.74
CA PHE A 165 5.14 -24.11 -8.99
C PHE A 165 5.87 -22.83 -9.35
N VAL A 166 5.98 -22.52 -10.64
CA VAL A 166 6.49 -21.22 -11.09
C VAL A 166 5.48 -20.15 -10.67
N ASP A 167 5.96 -19.04 -10.12
CA ASP A 167 5.13 -17.93 -9.64
C ASP A 167 5.49 -16.64 -10.38
N GLY A 168 4.46 -15.96 -10.89
CA GLY A 168 4.59 -14.72 -11.68
C GLY A 168 4.39 -14.89 -13.19
N THR A 169 4.11 -16.10 -13.70
CA THR A 169 3.97 -16.35 -15.15
C THR A 169 2.92 -15.48 -15.84
N GLU A 170 1.78 -15.24 -15.19
CA GLU A 170 0.67 -14.44 -15.71
C GLU A 170 0.76 -12.95 -15.30
N ASN A 171 1.94 -12.47 -14.86
CA ASN A 171 2.10 -11.04 -14.67
C ASN A 171 2.00 -10.33 -16.03
N PRO A 172 1.28 -9.20 -16.13
CA PRO A 172 1.30 -8.40 -17.33
C PRO A 172 2.70 -7.85 -17.60
N GLU A 173 3.00 -7.59 -18.88
CA GLU A 173 4.28 -7.04 -19.32
C GLU A 173 4.09 -5.69 -20.02
N GLY A 174 5.17 -4.90 -20.07
CA GLY A 174 5.22 -3.67 -20.87
C GLY A 174 4.09 -2.68 -20.53
N VAL A 175 3.32 -2.31 -21.55
CA VAL A 175 2.23 -1.32 -21.43
C VAL A 175 1.08 -1.82 -20.57
N ASP A 176 0.79 -3.12 -20.62
CA ASP A 176 -0.29 -3.73 -19.85
C ASP A 176 0.09 -3.76 -18.36
N ALA A 177 1.38 -3.98 -18.05
CA ALA A 177 1.89 -3.90 -16.69
C ALA A 177 1.76 -2.48 -16.13
N TYR A 178 2.09 -1.47 -16.94
CA TYR A 178 1.93 -0.07 -16.56
C TYR A 178 0.47 0.30 -16.29
N ALA A 179 -0.45 -0.12 -17.16
CA ALA A 179 -1.89 0.09 -16.99
C ALA A 179 -2.43 -0.60 -15.74
N ALA A 180 -1.97 -1.84 -15.48
CA ALA A 180 -2.40 -2.63 -14.33
C ALA A 180 -1.98 -2.01 -12.99
N VAL A 181 -0.86 -1.28 -12.91
CA VAL A 181 -0.30 -0.81 -11.62
C VAL A 181 -0.41 0.69 -11.37
N SER A 182 -0.53 1.51 -12.42
CA SER A 182 -0.38 2.97 -12.28
C SER A 182 -1.74 3.65 -12.15
N VAL A 183 -1.96 4.35 -11.05
CA VAL A 183 -3.10 5.25 -10.89
C VAL A 183 -3.11 6.27 -12.03
N GLY A 184 -4.30 6.48 -12.61
CA GLY A 184 -4.50 7.41 -13.73
C GLY A 184 -4.09 6.85 -15.10
N ALA A 185 -3.71 5.58 -15.22
CA ALA A 185 -3.38 5.00 -16.53
C ALA A 185 -4.60 4.84 -17.45
N ASP A 186 -5.74 4.40 -16.91
CA ASP A 186 -7.00 4.24 -17.65
C ASP A 186 -7.80 5.55 -17.72
N ASP A 187 -7.80 6.32 -16.63
CA ASP A 187 -8.49 7.61 -16.51
C ASP A 187 -7.67 8.59 -15.64
N PRO A 188 -6.85 9.47 -16.25
CA PRO A 188 -6.01 10.43 -15.53
C PRO A 188 -6.80 11.43 -14.66
N ASP A 189 -8.08 11.68 -14.99
CA ASP A 189 -8.91 12.64 -14.26
C ASP A 189 -9.55 12.02 -13.00
N GLN A 190 -9.45 10.69 -12.83
CA GLN A 190 -10.00 9.98 -11.67
C GLN A 190 -9.31 10.39 -10.37
N ASP A 191 -7.97 10.46 -10.39
CA ASP A 191 -7.16 10.81 -9.22
C ASP A 191 -5.87 11.57 -9.62
N PRO A 192 -6.00 12.81 -10.11
CA PRO A 192 -4.91 13.54 -10.76
C PRO A 192 -3.72 13.83 -9.82
N ASP A 193 -3.99 14.03 -8.53
CA ASP A 193 -2.95 14.31 -7.52
C ASP A 193 -2.07 13.10 -7.21
N PHE A 194 -2.51 11.89 -7.60
CA PHE A 194 -1.87 10.61 -7.26
C PHE A 194 -1.50 9.78 -8.49
N THR A 195 -1.57 10.36 -9.69
CA THR A 195 -1.15 9.70 -10.93
C THR A 195 0.29 9.20 -10.84
N GLY A 196 0.54 7.99 -11.37
CA GLY A 196 1.86 7.33 -11.28
C GLY A 196 2.17 6.70 -9.92
N GLY A 197 1.27 6.80 -8.93
CA GLY A 197 1.27 5.94 -7.75
C GLY A 197 0.64 4.57 -8.02
N SER A 198 0.65 3.71 -7.02
CA SER A 198 0.10 2.35 -7.08
C SER A 198 -0.43 1.91 -5.71
N TYR A 199 -1.52 1.15 -5.69
CA TYR A 199 -1.95 0.45 -4.49
C TYR A 199 -1.16 -0.85 -4.34
N VAL A 200 -0.79 -1.19 -3.11
CA VAL A 200 -0.07 -2.42 -2.82
C VAL A 200 -0.70 -3.16 -1.65
N ILE A 201 -1.08 -4.41 -1.89
CA ILE A 201 -1.53 -5.33 -0.85
C ILE A 201 -0.44 -6.35 -0.59
N VAL A 202 -0.18 -6.62 0.69
CA VAL A 202 0.78 -7.63 1.14
C VAL A 202 0.12 -8.62 2.08
N GLN A 203 0.53 -9.89 1.99
CA GLN A 203 0.12 -10.94 2.91
C GLN A 203 1.26 -11.94 3.11
N LYS A 204 1.61 -12.24 4.36
CA LYS A 204 2.53 -13.34 4.67
C LYS A 204 1.76 -14.64 4.77
N TYR A 205 2.07 -15.61 3.91
CA TYR A 205 1.51 -16.96 3.97
C TYR A 205 2.49 -17.95 4.56
N LEU A 206 2.01 -18.82 5.46
CA LEU A 206 2.73 -19.99 5.96
C LEU A 206 2.12 -21.27 5.38
N HIS A 207 2.98 -22.16 4.91
CA HIS A 207 2.60 -23.36 4.16
C HIS A 207 2.70 -24.63 5.00
N ASP A 208 1.65 -25.47 4.97
CA ASP A 208 1.72 -26.86 5.42
C ASP A 208 2.30 -27.73 4.30
N LEU A 209 3.64 -27.72 4.20
CA LEU A 209 4.35 -28.52 3.19
C LEU A 209 4.19 -30.03 3.40
N ALA A 210 3.84 -30.50 4.60
CA ALA A 210 3.62 -31.92 4.84
C ALA A 210 2.31 -32.37 4.18
N ALA A 211 1.22 -31.63 4.42
CA ALA A 211 -0.06 -31.87 3.77
C ALA A 211 0.03 -31.67 2.23
N TRP A 212 0.74 -30.63 1.79
CA TRP A 212 0.93 -30.36 0.37
C TRP A 212 1.67 -31.50 -0.35
N ASN A 213 2.81 -31.94 0.19
CA ASN A 213 3.62 -32.99 -0.43
C ASN A 213 3.02 -34.39 -0.32
N ALA A 214 1.96 -34.58 0.48
CA ALA A 214 1.18 -35.82 0.51
C ALA A 214 0.24 -35.94 -0.71
N LEU A 215 -0.06 -34.84 -1.40
CA LEU A 215 -0.84 -34.87 -2.64
C LEU A 215 -0.02 -35.47 -3.79
N PRO A 216 -0.62 -36.31 -4.65
CA PRO A 216 -0.07 -36.59 -5.98
C PRO A 216 0.10 -35.29 -6.79
N VAL A 217 1.06 -35.29 -7.72
CA VAL A 217 1.38 -34.10 -8.53
C VAL A 217 0.14 -33.60 -9.28
N GLU A 218 -0.65 -34.50 -9.86
CA GLU A 218 -1.85 -34.16 -10.62
C GLU A 218 -2.93 -33.49 -9.74
N ALA A 219 -2.96 -33.79 -8.44
CA ALA A 219 -3.84 -33.13 -7.49
C ALA A 219 -3.32 -31.72 -7.15
N GLN A 220 -2.00 -31.55 -6.99
CA GLN A 220 -1.38 -30.22 -6.82
C GLN A 220 -1.63 -29.33 -8.06
N GLU A 221 -1.49 -29.88 -9.25
CA GLU A 221 -1.75 -29.18 -10.52
C GLU A 221 -3.20 -28.71 -10.62
N ARG A 222 -4.16 -29.51 -10.14
CA ARG A 222 -5.57 -29.11 -10.05
C ARG A 222 -5.83 -28.04 -9.00
N VAL A 223 -5.10 -28.03 -7.89
CA VAL A 223 -5.18 -26.96 -6.87
C VAL A 223 -4.70 -25.64 -7.46
N ILE A 224 -3.58 -25.64 -8.20
CA ILE A 224 -3.02 -24.42 -8.76
C ILE A 224 -3.74 -24.00 -10.05
N GLY A 225 -4.07 -24.94 -10.94
CA GLY A 225 -4.60 -24.68 -12.27
C GLY A 225 -3.53 -24.70 -13.39
N ARG A 226 -2.32 -25.20 -13.11
CA ARG A 226 -1.21 -25.31 -14.08
C ARG A 226 -0.46 -26.63 -13.90
N THR A 227 0.30 -27.06 -14.90
CA THR A 227 1.21 -28.21 -14.76
C THR A 227 2.44 -27.82 -13.96
N LYS A 228 2.92 -28.71 -13.09
CA LYS A 228 3.93 -28.37 -12.08
C LYS A 228 5.31 -28.14 -12.68
N LEU A 229 5.73 -29.02 -13.59
CA LEU A 229 7.08 -28.99 -14.15
C LEU A 229 7.19 -27.96 -15.28
N SER A 230 6.28 -28.02 -16.25
CA SER A 230 6.34 -27.23 -17.48
C SER A 230 5.60 -25.90 -17.40
N ASP A 231 4.89 -25.64 -16.30
CA ASP A 231 4.18 -24.39 -16.06
C ASP A 231 3.17 -24.03 -17.17
N ILE A 232 2.43 -25.03 -17.67
CA ILE A 232 1.41 -24.84 -18.70
C ILE A 232 0.06 -24.75 -18.01
N GLU A 233 -0.71 -23.71 -18.30
CA GLU A 233 -2.08 -23.59 -17.79
C GLU A 233 -2.94 -24.78 -18.20
N LEU A 234 -3.75 -25.27 -17.26
CA LEU A 234 -4.70 -26.34 -17.55
C LEU A 234 -5.80 -25.82 -18.47
N PRO A 235 -6.24 -26.60 -19.48
CA PRO A 235 -7.39 -26.26 -20.31
C PRO A 235 -8.65 -26.00 -19.48
N ASP A 236 -9.51 -25.07 -19.91
CA ASP A 236 -10.71 -24.67 -19.16
C ASP A 236 -11.69 -25.83 -18.85
N ASP A 237 -11.74 -26.86 -19.70
CA ASP A 237 -12.58 -28.05 -19.48
C ASP A 237 -11.97 -29.04 -18.47
N VAL A 238 -10.71 -28.84 -18.08
CA VAL A 238 -9.97 -29.65 -17.10
C VAL A 238 -9.72 -28.89 -15.80
N LYS A 239 -9.47 -27.58 -15.89
CA LYS A 239 -9.16 -26.66 -14.79
C LYS A 239 -10.34 -26.56 -13.83
N PRO A 240 -10.19 -26.96 -12.55
CA PRO A 240 -11.25 -26.82 -11.57
C PRO A 240 -11.63 -25.35 -11.34
N SER A 241 -12.91 -25.09 -11.09
CA SER A 241 -13.42 -23.74 -10.78
C SER A 241 -12.96 -23.20 -9.43
N ASP A 242 -12.42 -24.06 -8.55
CA ASP A 242 -11.81 -23.72 -7.27
C ASP A 242 -10.27 -23.71 -7.31
N SER A 243 -9.67 -23.81 -8.51
CA SER A 243 -8.22 -23.67 -8.66
C SER A 243 -7.79 -22.21 -8.45
N HIS A 244 -6.54 -22.04 -8.00
CA HIS A 244 -5.95 -20.73 -7.75
C HIS A 244 -6.02 -19.82 -8.99
N VAL A 245 -5.62 -20.32 -10.16
CA VAL A 245 -5.74 -19.57 -11.43
C VAL A 245 -7.19 -19.14 -11.69
N ALA A 246 -8.15 -20.06 -11.60
CA ALA A 246 -9.55 -19.74 -11.93
C ALA A 246 -10.15 -18.66 -11.02
N LEU A 247 -9.84 -18.66 -9.72
CA LEU A 247 -10.39 -17.69 -8.77
C LEU A 247 -9.64 -16.35 -8.76
N THR A 248 -8.40 -16.33 -9.22
CA THR A 248 -7.60 -15.11 -9.33
C THR A 248 -7.69 -14.43 -10.69
N THR A 249 -8.23 -15.08 -11.72
CA THR A 249 -8.57 -14.41 -12.99
C THR A 249 -9.80 -13.51 -12.81
N ILE A 250 -9.64 -12.19 -12.96
CA ILE A 250 -10.73 -11.22 -12.87
C ILE A 250 -11.08 -10.72 -14.26
N THR A 251 -12.35 -10.83 -14.63
CA THR A 251 -12.85 -10.36 -15.93
C THR A 251 -14.10 -9.52 -15.73
N ASP A 252 -14.09 -8.32 -16.28
CA ASP A 252 -15.23 -7.41 -16.29
C ASP A 252 -16.37 -7.94 -17.18
N PRO A 253 -17.61 -7.44 -17.01
CA PRO A 253 -18.75 -7.86 -17.83
C PRO A 253 -18.59 -7.65 -19.34
N ASP A 254 -17.69 -6.76 -19.76
CA ASP A 254 -17.37 -6.51 -21.17
C ASP A 254 -16.29 -7.46 -21.73
N GLY A 255 -15.76 -8.36 -20.90
CA GLY A 255 -14.72 -9.32 -21.25
C GLY A 255 -13.29 -8.84 -20.99
N THR A 256 -13.11 -7.63 -20.45
CA THR A 256 -11.78 -7.08 -20.15
C THR A 256 -11.19 -7.79 -18.93
N GLU A 257 -10.01 -8.37 -19.07
CA GLU A 257 -9.29 -8.93 -17.93
C GLU A 257 -8.66 -7.81 -17.10
N ARG A 258 -8.84 -7.88 -15.78
CA ARG A 258 -8.23 -6.96 -14.82
C ARG A 258 -7.09 -7.67 -14.13
N GLN A 259 -5.90 -7.09 -14.26
CA GLN A 259 -4.65 -7.70 -13.83
C GLN A 259 -3.99 -6.88 -12.73
N ILE A 260 -3.05 -7.52 -12.03
CA ILE A 260 -2.15 -6.92 -11.05
C ILE A 260 -0.74 -7.38 -11.38
N VAL A 261 0.27 -6.69 -10.87
CA VAL A 261 1.66 -7.17 -10.92
C VAL A 261 2.04 -7.75 -9.56
N ARG A 262 2.37 -9.04 -9.54
CA ARG A 262 2.79 -9.77 -8.34
C ARG A 262 4.31 -9.86 -8.27
N ASP A 263 4.87 -9.73 -7.08
CA ASP A 263 6.31 -9.86 -6.83
C ASP A 263 6.56 -10.77 -5.62
N ASN A 264 5.87 -11.92 -5.65
CA ASN A 264 5.86 -12.88 -4.56
C ASN A 264 7.26 -13.44 -4.32
N MET A 265 7.63 -13.58 -3.05
CA MET A 265 8.94 -14.15 -2.70
C MET A 265 8.82 -15.29 -1.69
N PRO A 266 9.43 -16.45 -1.97
CA PRO A 266 9.68 -17.48 -0.98
C PRO A 266 10.41 -16.95 0.25
N PHE A 267 10.02 -17.39 1.44
CA PHE A 267 10.79 -17.20 2.66
C PHE A 267 10.70 -18.45 3.55
N GLY A 268 11.62 -18.59 4.49
CA GLY A 268 11.52 -19.68 5.44
C GLY A 268 12.67 -19.79 6.43
N ALA A 269 12.43 -20.60 7.45
CA ALA A 269 13.40 -21.01 8.44
C ALA A 269 13.27 -22.53 8.64
N PRO A 270 13.97 -23.37 7.86
CA PRO A 270 13.83 -24.82 7.90
C PRO A 270 14.06 -25.42 9.29
N GLY A 271 14.95 -24.85 10.10
CA GLY A 271 15.19 -25.28 11.48
C GLY A 271 14.02 -25.02 12.45
N ARG A 272 13.04 -24.22 12.03
CA ARG A 272 11.77 -23.96 12.74
C ARG A 272 10.56 -24.59 12.05
N GLY A 273 10.77 -25.26 10.90
CA GLY A 273 9.68 -25.78 10.07
C GLY A 273 8.83 -24.69 9.43
N GLU A 274 9.33 -23.45 9.34
CA GLU A 274 8.62 -22.33 8.71
C GLU A 274 8.96 -22.26 7.22
N PHE A 275 7.96 -22.37 6.37
CA PHE A 275 8.05 -22.23 4.92
C PHE A 275 6.87 -21.39 4.47
N GLY A 276 7.10 -20.41 3.61
CA GLY A 276 6.04 -19.51 3.21
C GLY A 276 6.31 -18.77 1.91
N THR A 277 5.27 -18.07 1.47
CA THR A 277 5.31 -17.10 0.38
C THR A 277 4.92 -15.76 0.97
N TYR A 278 5.73 -14.74 0.73
CA TYR A 278 5.32 -13.36 0.99
C TYR A 278 4.63 -12.86 -0.27
N PHE A 279 3.30 -12.75 -0.22
CA PHE A 279 2.52 -12.18 -1.31
C PHE A 279 2.66 -10.67 -1.30
N ILE A 280 2.86 -10.10 -2.49
CA ILE A 280 2.78 -8.66 -2.72
C ILE A 280 2.19 -8.45 -4.12
N GLY A 281 1.13 -7.64 -4.20
CA GLY A 281 0.44 -7.31 -5.44
C GLY A 281 0.30 -5.80 -5.59
N TYR A 282 0.78 -5.28 -6.72
CA TYR A 282 0.64 -3.88 -7.13
C TYR A 282 -0.51 -3.73 -8.12
N SER A 283 -1.31 -2.69 -7.96
CA SER A 283 -2.45 -2.41 -8.83
C SER A 283 -2.77 -0.91 -8.92
N SER A 284 -3.41 -0.48 -10.02
CA SER A 284 -3.89 0.88 -10.21
C SER A 284 -5.12 1.19 -9.35
N THR A 285 -5.86 0.17 -8.95
CA THR A 285 -6.97 0.20 -7.98
C THR A 285 -6.86 -1.01 -7.05
N PRO A 286 -7.10 -0.88 -5.73
CA PRO A 286 -7.08 -2.02 -4.82
C PRO A 286 -8.24 -2.99 -5.10
N ALA A 287 -9.31 -2.54 -5.76
CA ALA A 287 -10.53 -3.32 -5.99
C ALA A 287 -10.26 -4.64 -6.74
N VAL A 288 -9.28 -4.67 -7.65
CA VAL A 288 -8.93 -5.90 -8.39
C VAL A 288 -8.36 -6.94 -7.43
N THR A 289 -7.37 -6.57 -6.60
CA THR A 289 -6.78 -7.49 -5.62
C THR A 289 -7.78 -7.87 -4.53
N GLU A 290 -8.62 -6.93 -4.09
CA GLU A 290 -9.67 -7.22 -3.10
C GLU A 290 -10.70 -8.22 -3.63
N LEU A 291 -11.09 -8.13 -4.91
CA LEU A 291 -11.97 -9.11 -5.54
C LEU A 291 -11.30 -10.47 -5.69
N MET A 292 -10.00 -10.53 -6.04
CA MET A 292 -9.24 -11.79 -6.02
C MET A 292 -9.28 -12.42 -4.63
N LEU A 293 -9.06 -11.64 -3.57
CA LEU A 293 -9.12 -12.13 -2.19
C LEU A 293 -10.53 -12.57 -1.79
N GLU A 294 -11.58 -11.84 -2.18
CA GLU A 294 -12.96 -12.26 -1.94
C GLU A 294 -13.24 -13.62 -2.58
N ARG A 295 -12.90 -13.79 -3.86
CA ARG A 295 -13.02 -15.07 -4.57
C ARG A 295 -12.20 -16.18 -3.93
N MET A 296 -10.98 -15.90 -3.50
CA MET A 296 -10.13 -16.90 -2.87
C MET A 296 -10.68 -17.36 -1.51
N PHE A 297 -11.03 -16.43 -0.63
CA PHE A 297 -11.38 -16.75 0.76
C PHE A 297 -12.86 -17.10 0.92
N VAL A 298 -13.77 -16.39 0.27
CA VAL A 298 -15.23 -16.64 0.34
C VAL A 298 -15.66 -17.70 -0.68
N GLY A 299 -15.06 -17.67 -1.87
CA GLY A 299 -15.41 -18.54 -3.00
C GLY A 299 -16.32 -17.88 -4.03
N ASP A 300 -16.18 -18.30 -5.28
CA ASP A 300 -17.08 -17.94 -6.38
C ASP A 300 -17.62 -19.21 -7.07
N PRO A 301 -18.91 -19.57 -6.89
CA PRO A 301 -19.86 -18.96 -5.95
C PRO A 301 -19.45 -19.19 -4.48
N PRO A 302 -20.07 -18.49 -3.49
CA PRO A 302 -19.71 -18.63 -2.08
C PRO A 302 -19.65 -20.09 -1.60
N GLY A 303 -18.55 -20.47 -0.95
CA GLY A 303 -18.22 -21.84 -0.55
C GLY A 303 -17.31 -22.58 -1.52
N ASN A 304 -17.15 -22.11 -2.77
CA ASN A 304 -16.17 -22.60 -3.74
C ASN A 304 -14.84 -21.85 -3.58
N HIS A 305 -14.23 -21.92 -2.39
CA HIS A 305 -13.01 -21.20 -2.03
C HIS A 305 -11.77 -21.78 -2.72
N ASP A 306 -10.70 -21.00 -2.77
CA ASP A 306 -9.44 -21.41 -3.39
C ASP A 306 -8.77 -22.55 -2.63
N ARG A 307 -8.58 -23.66 -3.34
CA ARG A 307 -7.96 -24.87 -2.82
C ARG A 307 -6.54 -24.65 -2.28
N ILE A 308 -5.82 -23.62 -2.72
CA ILE A 308 -4.47 -23.33 -2.21
C ILE A 308 -4.49 -22.97 -0.71
N LEU A 309 -5.58 -22.36 -0.23
CA LEU A 309 -5.72 -21.92 1.16
C LEU A 309 -5.83 -23.09 2.14
N ASP A 310 -6.12 -24.30 1.66
CA ASP A 310 -6.05 -25.51 2.48
C ASP A 310 -4.62 -25.87 2.90
N PHE A 311 -3.62 -25.30 2.24
CA PHE A 311 -2.21 -25.54 2.47
C PHE A 311 -1.46 -24.27 2.86
N SER A 312 -2.07 -23.10 2.72
CA SER A 312 -1.44 -21.79 2.87
C SER A 312 -2.28 -20.89 3.77
N THR A 313 -1.77 -20.52 4.94
CA THR A 313 -2.47 -19.66 5.91
C THR A 313 -1.93 -18.23 5.86
N ALA A 314 -2.77 -17.25 5.55
CA ALA A 314 -2.44 -15.83 5.68
C ALA A 314 -2.33 -15.46 7.16
N VAL A 315 -1.14 -15.04 7.60
CA VAL A 315 -0.91 -14.61 8.99
C VAL A 315 -0.83 -13.09 9.14
N THR A 316 -0.71 -12.36 8.03
CA THR A 316 -0.76 -10.89 7.98
C THR A 316 -1.52 -10.42 6.75
N GLY A 317 -1.96 -9.16 6.78
CA GLY A 317 -2.65 -8.49 5.68
C GLY A 317 -2.62 -6.98 5.84
N GLY A 318 -2.12 -6.29 4.81
CA GLY A 318 -1.97 -4.84 4.81
C GLY A 318 -2.20 -4.25 3.42
N LEU A 319 -2.77 -3.04 3.37
CA LEU A 319 -2.98 -2.24 2.17
C LEU A 319 -2.26 -0.92 2.36
N PHE A 320 -1.42 -0.58 1.40
CA PHE A 320 -0.65 0.65 1.37
C PHE A 320 -0.81 1.33 0.02
N PHE A 321 -0.50 2.62 -0.03
CA PHE A 321 -0.31 3.35 -1.27
C PHE A 321 1.17 3.62 -1.48
N ALA A 322 1.73 3.18 -2.60
CA ALA A 322 3.04 3.56 -3.07
C ALA A 322 2.91 4.81 -3.96
N PRO A 323 3.16 6.02 -3.45
CA PRO A 323 3.03 7.24 -4.25
C PRO A 323 4.09 7.31 -5.36
N SER A 324 4.02 8.32 -6.23
CA SER A 324 5.08 8.56 -7.22
C SER A 324 6.42 8.86 -6.53
N ALA A 325 7.53 8.66 -7.24
CA ALA A 325 8.84 9.03 -6.75
C ALA A 325 8.93 10.54 -6.50
N ASP A 326 8.29 11.35 -7.34
CA ASP A 326 8.24 12.82 -7.18
C ASP A 326 7.53 13.22 -5.88
N PHE A 327 6.44 12.53 -5.51
CA PHE A 327 5.75 12.75 -4.22
C PHE A 327 6.64 12.39 -3.03
N LEU A 328 7.44 11.33 -3.11
CA LEU A 328 8.34 10.98 -2.01
C LEU A 328 9.50 11.97 -1.89
N ASP A 329 10.06 12.44 -3.01
CA ASP A 329 11.17 13.39 -3.03
C ASP A 329 10.75 14.78 -2.51
N ASP A 330 9.49 15.20 -2.75
CA ASP A 330 8.93 16.46 -2.23
C ASP A 330 7.50 16.26 -1.66
N PRO A 331 7.37 15.66 -0.46
CA PRO A 331 6.07 15.32 0.09
C PRO A 331 5.30 16.56 0.54
N PRO A 332 3.95 16.55 0.44
CA PRO A 332 3.11 17.65 0.94
C PRO A 332 3.45 18.00 2.39
N PRO A 333 3.27 19.25 2.85
CA PRO A 333 3.62 19.66 4.21
C PRO A 333 2.92 18.81 5.27
N PRO A 334 3.42 18.77 6.52
CA PRO A 334 2.73 18.06 7.59
C PRO A 334 1.33 18.64 7.83
N PRO A 335 0.38 17.85 8.35
CA PRO A 335 -0.95 18.36 8.69
C PRO A 335 -0.81 19.55 9.64
N GLY A 336 -1.59 20.61 9.37
CA GLY A 336 -1.63 21.78 10.25
C GLY A 336 -2.07 21.38 11.67
N PRO A 337 -1.78 22.20 12.69
CA PRO A 337 -2.23 21.92 14.06
C PRO A 337 -3.73 21.67 14.02
N ARG A 338 -4.15 20.47 14.43
CA ARG A 338 -5.55 20.09 14.53
C ARG A 338 -6.21 21.19 15.36
N ARG A 339 -7.03 22.04 14.75
CA ARG A 339 -7.96 22.86 15.53
C ARG A 339 -8.77 21.82 16.29
N GLU A 340 -8.55 21.71 17.60
CA GLU A 340 -9.53 21.07 18.45
C GLU A 340 -10.85 21.71 18.05
N ALA A 341 -11.75 20.91 17.48
CA ALA A 341 -13.12 21.34 17.29
C ALA A 341 -13.51 21.90 18.65
N ALA A 342 -13.74 23.21 18.71
CA ALA A 342 -14.12 23.88 19.92
C ALA A 342 -15.20 23.00 20.53
N ARG A 343 -14.94 22.44 21.72
CA ARG A 343 -15.97 21.76 22.48
C ARG A 343 -17.07 22.82 22.56
N VAL A 344 -18.14 22.60 21.82
CA VAL A 344 -19.39 23.30 22.07
C VAL A 344 -19.76 22.79 23.44
N THR A 345 -19.35 23.53 24.47
CA THR A 345 -19.93 23.42 25.78
C THR A 345 -21.39 23.77 25.57
N ASP A 346 -22.22 22.74 25.51
CA ASP A 346 -23.66 22.85 25.56
C ASP A 346 -24.01 23.29 26.99
N GLU A 347 -23.73 24.56 27.29
CA GLU A 347 -24.26 25.25 28.45
C GLU A 347 -25.68 25.69 28.05
N PRO A 348 -26.73 25.21 28.75
CA PRO A 348 -28.09 25.65 28.45
C PRO A 348 -28.18 27.16 28.69
N PRO A 349 -28.82 27.93 27.80
CA PRO A 349 -29.00 29.36 28.03
C PRO A 349 -29.86 29.56 29.28
N ALA A 350 -29.34 30.30 30.25
CA ALA A 350 -30.08 30.70 31.44
C ALA A 350 -31.32 31.52 31.04
N GLU A 351 -32.51 30.97 31.29
CA GLU A 351 -33.77 31.67 31.15
C GLU A 351 -33.80 32.90 32.04
N THR A 352 -33.81 34.08 31.42
CA THR A 352 -34.07 35.36 32.08
C THR A 352 -35.55 35.70 31.91
N THR A 353 -36.39 35.12 32.77
CA THR A 353 -37.79 35.56 32.89
C THR A 353 -37.89 36.69 33.89
N HIS A 354 -37.96 37.93 33.41
CA HIS A 354 -38.52 39.03 34.20
C HIS A 354 -39.67 39.70 33.45
N ALA A 355 -40.85 39.45 34.02
CA ALA A 355 -42.16 39.91 33.57
C ALA A 355 -42.28 41.44 33.58
N SER A 356 -42.99 41.94 32.57
CA SER A 356 -43.34 43.35 32.41
C SER A 356 -44.26 43.84 33.53
N ASP A 357 -43.88 44.97 34.12
CA ASP A 357 -44.62 45.75 35.10
C ASP A 357 -45.87 46.40 34.48
N GLY A 358 -46.96 46.41 35.24
CA GLY A 358 -48.32 46.64 34.73
C GLY A 358 -49.35 47.01 35.79
N SER A 359 -49.00 47.95 36.66
CA SER A 359 -49.89 48.94 37.30
C SER A 359 -50.53 48.67 38.68
N LEU A 360 -50.32 49.71 39.50
CA LEU A 360 -51.21 50.35 40.49
C LEU A 360 -51.36 49.77 41.92
N ALA A 361 -50.90 50.64 42.83
CA ALA A 361 -51.06 50.71 44.27
C ALA A 361 -52.42 50.27 44.85
N ILE A 362 -52.38 49.73 46.09
CA ILE A 362 -52.92 50.36 47.33
C ILE A 362 -52.70 49.39 48.52
N GLY A 363 -52.25 49.92 49.66
CA GLY A 363 -52.77 49.48 50.97
C GLY A 363 -51.87 48.64 51.90
N ASP A 364 -51.01 49.35 52.63
CA ASP A 364 -50.92 49.35 54.10
C ASP A 364 -50.26 48.23 54.94
N LEU A 365 -49.35 48.76 55.78
CA LEU A 365 -49.20 48.59 57.23
C LEU A 365 -48.14 47.62 57.79
N LYS A 366 -47.19 48.31 58.45
CA LYS A 366 -46.50 48.05 59.73
C LYS A 366 -45.09 47.46 59.67
N ASN A 367 -44.15 48.38 59.96
CA ASN A 367 -43.31 48.40 61.17
C ASN A 367 -42.53 47.11 61.49
N LEU A 368 -41.22 47.12 61.74
CA LEU A 368 -40.45 48.13 62.44
C LEU A 368 -38.95 47.75 62.30
N LYS A 369 -38.15 48.75 61.94
CA LYS A 369 -36.88 49.13 62.56
C LYS A 369 -35.70 48.12 62.68
N ARG A 370 -34.58 48.73 62.25
CA ARG A 370 -33.25 48.80 62.89
C ARG A 370 -32.26 47.68 62.60
N SER A 371 -30.96 47.93 62.49
CA SER A 371 -30.17 49.13 62.19
C SER A 371 -28.70 48.69 62.28
N THR A 372 -27.97 48.84 61.18
CA THR A 372 -26.57 49.31 61.12
C THR A 372 -25.45 48.49 61.81
N PRO A 373 -24.16 48.78 61.52
CA PRO A 373 -23.31 47.76 60.91
C PRO A 373 -21.94 47.62 61.59
N ARG A 374 -21.08 46.76 61.06
CA ARG A 374 -19.77 47.16 60.52
C ARG A 374 -19.21 46.06 59.64
#